data_AF-A0A3A2ZFI7-F1
#
_entry.id   AF-A0A3A2ZFI7-F1
#
_cell.length_a   1.000
_cell.length_b   1.000
_cell.length_c   1.000
_cell.angle_alpha   90.00
_cell.angle_beta   90.00
_cell.angle_gamma   90.00
#
_symmetry.space_group_name_H-M   'P 1'
#
loop_
_entity.id
_entity.type
_entity.pdbx_description
1 polymer ?
#
loop_
_entity_poly.entity_id
_entity_poly.type
_entity_poly.pdbx_seq_one_letter_code
_entity_poly.pdbx_strand_id
1 'polypeptide(L)'
;MTDEQVRQAVIDLREYISELRKIPNKTEFQICNSEGGGILDWRIPDSQRDELRFKSEADFNKYLTDPFWDEIRRDAAKSHDIRHDIVFTHGDMNPRNILAENGRITGIVDWENAGWFPEYWEYTKAHYSVRSLMRWLADVVDQVFEGYRDELVVENMLSDLLSPF
;
A
#
# COMPACT_ATOMS: atom_id res chain seq x y z
N MET A 1 3.24 -23.51 -4.21
CA MET A 1 3.78 -23.13 -5.53
C MET A 1 5.22 -23.58 -5.59
N THR A 2 5.65 -24.14 -6.72
CA THR A 2 7.09 -24.33 -6.98
C THR A 2 7.76 -22.98 -7.23
N ASP A 3 9.08 -22.88 -7.14
CA ASP A 3 9.81 -21.64 -7.38
C ASP A 3 9.52 -21.06 -8.78
N GLU A 4 9.35 -21.93 -9.77
CA GLU A 4 8.94 -21.55 -11.13
C GLU A 4 7.53 -20.95 -11.18
N GLN A 5 6.59 -21.52 -10.42
CA GLN A 5 5.24 -20.98 -10.32
C GLN A 5 5.21 -19.63 -9.59
N VAL A 6 6.07 -19.45 -8.57
CA VAL A 6 6.20 -18.16 -7.86
C VAL A 6 6.75 -17.10 -8.81
N ARG A 7 7.81 -17.42 -9.56
CA ARG A 7 8.39 -16.52 -10.56
C ARG A 7 7.36 -16.07 -11.61
N GLN A 8 6.53 -17.00 -12.08
CA GLN A 8 5.46 -16.66 -13.02
C GLN A 8 4.38 -15.78 -12.37
N ALA A 9 3.98 -16.07 -11.13
CA ALA A 9 3.02 -15.23 -10.41
C ALA A 9 3.54 -13.80 -10.20
N VAL A 10 4.84 -13.61 -9.94
CA VAL A 10 5.48 -12.29 -9.86
C VAL A 10 5.36 -11.52 -11.17
N ILE A 11 5.60 -12.18 -12.30
CA ILE A 11 5.44 -11.56 -13.63
C ILE A 11 3.99 -11.11 -13.82
N ASP A 12 3.04 -12.00 -13.59
CA ASP A 12 1.62 -11.71 -13.72
C ASP A 12 1.21 -10.54 -12.79
N LEU A 13 1.67 -10.51 -11.53
CA LEU A 13 1.38 -9.41 -10.58
C LEU A 13 1.93 -8.07 -11.06
N ARG A 14 3.16 -8.03 -11.57
CA ARG A 14 3.75 -6.79 -12.10
C ARG A 14 2.90 -6.24 -13.24
N GLU A 15 2.43 -7.11 -14.14
CA GLU A 15 1.53 -6.72 -15.22
C GLU A 15 0.21 -6.15 -14.67
N TYR A 16 -0.46 -6.85 -13.75
CA TYR A 16 -1.71 -6.38 -13.15
C TYR A 16 -1.56 -5.04 -12.43
N ILE A 17 -0.52 -4.87 -11.61
CA ILE A 17 -0.26 -3.60 -10.92
C ILE A 17 0.00 -2.49 -11.93
N SER A 18 0.74 -2.77 -13.01
CA SER A 18 0.97 -1.77 -14.05
C SER A 18 -0.33 -1.33 -14.74
N GLU A 19 -1.31 -2.23 -14.92
CA GLU A 19 -2.62 -1.89 -15.46
C GLU A 19 -3.46 -1.09 -14.46
N LEU A 20 -3.45 -1.48 -13.17
CA LEU A 20 -4.15 -0.73 -12.12
C LEU A 20 -3.65 0.71 -12.02
N ARG A 21 -2.33 0.91 -12.04
CA ARG A 21 -1.72 2.24 -11.96
C ARG A 21 -2.10 3.16 -13.13
N LYS A 22 -2.59 2.62 -14.26
CA LYS A 22 -3.08 3.40 -15.41
C LYS A 22 -4.51 3.90 -15.23
N ILE A 23 -5.25 3.43 -14.21
CA ILE A 23 -6.63 3.86 -13.96
C ILE A 23 -6.62 5.33 -13.51
N PRO A 24 -7.24 6.26 -14.28
CA PRO A 24 -7.18 7.67 -13.96
C PRO A 24 -8.06 8.01 -12.74
N ASN A 25 -7.52 8.80 -11.82
CA ASN A 25 -8.32 9.43 -10.78
C ASN A 25 -9.17 10.56 -11.38
N LYS A 26 -10.50 10.44 -11.27
CA LYS A 26 -11.46 11.45 -11.76
C LYS A 26 -12.14 12.21 -10.62
N THR A 27 -11.70 11.99 -9.38
CA THR A 27 -12.26 12.60 -8.19
C THR A 27 -11.56 13.93 -7.90
N GLU A 28 -12.08 14.69 -6.95
CA GLU A 28 -11.44 15.93 -6.51
C GLU A 28 -10.35 15.72 -5.45
N PHE A 29 -10.10 14.48 -5.03
CA PHE A 29 -9.15 14.14 -3.96
C PHE A 29 -8.02 13.30 -4.55
N GLN A 30 -6.79 13.57 -4.13
CA GLN A 30 -5.67 12.74 -4.55
C GLN A 30 -5.73 11.39 -3.83
N ILE A 31 -5.99 11.40 -2.52
CA ILE A 31 -6.01 10.18 -1.71
C ILE A 31 -7.43 9.96 -1.19
N CYS A 32 -8.07 8.90 -1.68
CA CYS A 32 -9.47 8.57 -1.45
C CYS A 32 -9.77 7.15 -1.92
N ASN A 33 -10.94 6.60 -1.56
CA ASN A 33 -11.41 5.34 -2.14
C ASN A 33 -11.78 5.49 -3.63
N SER A 34 -12.12 4.38 -4.29
CA SER A 34 -12.49 4.32 -5.72
C SER A 34 -13.65 5.23 -6.17
N GLU A 35 -14.44 5.75 -5.25
CA GLU A 35 -15.58 6.65 -5.52
C GLU A 35 -15.31 8.09 -5.09
N GLY A 36 -14.13 8.41 -4.56
CA GLY A 36 -13.80 9.73 -4.00
C GLY A 36 -14.27 9.95 -2.56
N GLY A 37 -14.74 8.89 -1.90
CA GLY A 37 -15.06 8.84 -0.48
C GLY A 37 -13.84 8.59 0.42
N GLY A 38 -14.11 8.34 1.70
CA GLY A 38 -13.08 8.00 2.68
C GLY A 38 -12.34 6.71 2.35
N ILE A 39 -11.03 6.68 2.54
CA ILE A 39 -10.21 5.48 2.43
C ILE A 39 -10.58 4.47 3.52
N LEU A 40 -10.35 3.19 3.24
CA LEU A 40 -10.38 2.12 4.23
C LEU A 40 -8.98 1.49 4.31
N ASP A 41 -8.28 1.69 5.42
CA ASP A 41 -6.95 1.12 5.65
C ASP A 41 -6.78 0.73 7.12
N TRP A 42 -6.72 -0.58 7.39
CA TRP A 42 -6.54 -1.13 8.74
C TRP A 42 -5.24 -0.71 9.46
N ARG A 43 -4.25 -0.15 8.76
CA ARG A 43 -3.06 0.46 9.37
C ARG A 43 -3.37 1.81 10.00
N ILE A 44 -4.44 2.47 9.56
CA ILE A 44 -4.94 3.76 10.05
C ILE A 44 -6.24 3.49 10.83
N PRO A 45 -6.21 3.44 12.18
CA PRO A 45 -7.37 3.07 12.99
C PRO A 45 -8.62 3.93 12.77
N ASP A 46 -8.43 5.21 12.46
CA ASP A 46 -9.54 6.14 12.27
C ASP A 46 -10.28 5.90 10.95
N SER A 47 -9.66 5.26 9.95
CA SER A 47 -10.27 5.06 8.62
C SER A 47 -11.52 4.17 8.65
N GLN A 48 -11.72 3.40 9.73
CA GLN A 48 -12.93 2.60 9.92
C GLN A 48 -14.11 3.40 10.47
N ARG A 49 -13.88 4.64 10.93
CA ARG A 49 -14.88 5.47 11.63
C ARG A 49 -15.10 6.80 10.94
N ASP A 50 -14.03 7.38 10.41
CA ASP A 50 -14.00 8.71 9.83
C ASP A 50 -13.87 8.67 8.30
N GLU A 51 -14.42 9.66 7.62
CA GLU A 51 -14.30 9.79 6.17
C GLU A 51 -12.96 10.44 5.80
N LEU A 52 -11.88 9.66 5.86
CA LEU A 52 -10.52 10.13 5.58
C LEU A 52 -10.26 10.23 4.07
N ARG A 53 -10.13 11.45 3.56
CA ARG A 53 -9.75 11.72 2.16
C ARG A 53 -8.99 13.04 2.07
N PHE A 54 -8.04 13.12 1.17
CA PHE A 54 -7.03 14.18 1.16
C PHE A 54 -6.90 14.82 -0.22
N LYS A 55 -6.82 16.15 -0.24
CA LYS A 55 -6.65 16.92 -1.48
C LYS A 55 -5.23 16.78 -2.04
N SER A 56 -4.25 16.46 -1.19
CA SER A 56 -2.87 16.24 -1.58
C SER A 56 -2.18 15.15 -0.76
N GLU A 57 -1.09 14.59 -1.30
CA GLU A 57 -0.16 13.74 -0.56
C GLU A 57 0.38 14.44 0.71
N ALA A 58 0.66 15.74 0.64
CA ALA A 58 1.15 16.51 1.78
C ALA A 58 0.12 16.57 2.93
N ASP A 59 -1.18 16.71 2.62
CA ASP A 59 -2.24 16.68 3.63
C ASP A 59 -2.32 15.31 4.32
N PHE A 60 -2.14 14.25 3.55
CA PHE A 60 -2.11 12.88 4.06
C PHE A 60 -0.88 12.62 4.94
N ASN A 61 0.31 12.99 4.48
CA ASN A 61 1.57 12.86 5.23
C ASN A 61 1.53 13.67 6.54
N LYS A 62 0.89 14.84 6.51
CA LYS A 62 0.63 15.63 7.72
C LYS A 62 -0.29 14.90 8.68
N TYR A 63 -1.39 14.33 8.19
CA TYR A 63 -2.32 13.55 9.01
C TYR A 63 -1.62 12.34 9.67
N LEU A 64 -0.84 11.56 8.90
CA LEU A 64 -0.11 10.40 9.42
C LEU A 64 0.87 10.75 10.55
N THR A 65 1.38 11.98 10.57
CA THR A 65 2.37 12.43 11.56
C THR A 65 1.80 13.31 12.65
N ASP A 66 0.54 13.75 12.52
CA ASP A 66 -0.13 14.66 13.47
C ASP A 66 -0.09 14.19 14.93
N PRO A 67 -0.22 12.89 15.23
CA PRO A 67 -0.15 12.41 16.61
C PRO A 67 1.25 12.45 17.25
N PHE A 68 2.32 12.67 16.48
CA PHE A 68 3.70 12.47 16.94
C PHE A 68 4.48 13.76 17.20
N TRP A 69 5.57 13.64 17.98
CA TRP A 69 6.50 14.73 18.28
C TRP A 69 7.48 15.01 17.13
N ASP A 70 8.13 16.18 17.17
CA ASP A 70 8.95 16.70 16.07
C ASP A 70 10.08 15.78 15.61
N GLU A 71 10.61 14.93 16.49
CA GLU A 71 11.66 13.96 16.13
C GLU A 71 11.14 12.92 15.13
N ILE A 72 9.98 12.32 15.42
CA ILE A 72 9.34 11.35 14.51
C ILE A 72 8.96 12.03 13.19
N ARG A 73 8.51 13.29 13.24
CA ARG A 73 8.22 14.07 12.02
C ARG A 73 9.46 14.29 11.16
N ARG A 74 10.61 14.57 11.78
CA ARG A 74 11.90 14.72 11.08
C ARG A 74 12.36 13.39 10.47
N ASP A 75 12.16 12.28 11.15
CA ASP A 75 12.49 10.97 10.60
C ASP A 75 11.55 10.58 9.45
N ALA A 76 10.26 10.88 9.56
CA ALA A 76 9.27 10.64 8.51
C ALA A 76 9.54 11.48 7.25
N ALA A 77 10.14 12.66 7.38
CA ALA A 77 10.50 13.52 6.25
C ALA A 77 11.42 12.83 5.22
N LYS A 78 12.20 11.81 5.62
CA LYS A 78 13.01 11.00 4.69
C LYS A 78 12.17 10.35 3.58
N SER A 79 10.94 9.98 3.91
CA SER A 79 9.93 9.46 2.97
C SER A 79 9.03 10.58 2.47
N HIS A 80 8.51 11.42 3.36
CA HIS A 80 7.46 12.39 3.03
C HIS A 80 7.92 13.58 2.16
N ASP A 81 9.23 13.84 2.06
CA ASP A 81 9.80 14.85 1.16
C ASP A 81 10.00 14.31 -0.28
N ILE A 82 9.86 13.00 -0.47
CA ILE A 82 9.85 12.37 -1.80
C ILE A 82 8.45 12.57 -2.39
N ARG A 83 8.39 13.08 -3.61
CA ARG A 83 7.13 13.20 -4.35
C ARG A 83 6.82 11.89 -5.03
N HIS A 84 5.64 11.34 -4.76
CA HIS A 84 5.18 10.11 -5.40
C HIS A 84 4.10 10.39 -6.44
N ASP A 85 3.99 9.48 -7.40
CA ASP A 85 2.79 9.42 -8.22
C ASP A 85 1.63 8.86 -7.39
N ILE A 86 0.46 9.46 -7.58
CA ILE A 86 -0.78 9.01 -6.97
C ILE A 86 -1.49 8.08 -7.96
N VAL A 87 -1.61 6.81 -7.58
CA VAL A 87 -2.07 5.73 -8.44
C VAL A 87 -3.17 4.93 -7.78
N PHE A 88 -3.96 4.21 -8.57
CA PHE A 88 -4.94 3.28 -8.04
C PHE A 88 -4.24 2.04 -7.50
N THR A 89 -4.52 1.69 -6.25
CA THR A 89 -3.95 0.54 -5.52
C THR A 89 -5.08 -0.39 -5.07
N HIS A 90 -4.75 -1.66 -4.85
CA HIS A 90 -5.67 -2.63 -4.26
C HIS A 90 -5.81 -2.40 -2.75
N GLY A 91 -4.73 -2.05 -2.06
CA GLY A 91 -4.74 -1.72 -0.62
C GLY A 91 -4.75 -2.94 0.32
N ASP A 92 -4.68 -4.16 -0.23
CA ASP A 92 -4.55 -5.41 0.54
C ASP A 92 -4.04 -6.59 -0.32
N MET A 93 -2.86 -6.42 -0.93
CA MET A 93 -2.22 -7.45 -1.78
C MET A 93 -1.66 -8.63 -0.97
N ASN A 94 -2.57 -9.38 -0.34
CA ASN A 94 -2.30 -10.57 0.46
C ASN A 94 -2.42 -11.85 -0.40
N PRO A 95 -1.61 -12.91 -0.18
CA PRO A 95 -1.76 -14.20 -0.88
C PRO A 95 -3.18 -14.74 -0.91
N ARG A 96 -3.96 -14.51 0.16
CA ARG A 96 -5.34 -15.01 0.28
C ARG A 96 -6.30 -14.35 -0.72
N ASN A 97 -5.94 -13.16 -1.22
CA ASN A 97 -6.72 -12.34 -2.15
C ASN A 97 -6.28 -12.56 -3.61
N ILE A 98 -5.27 -13.41 -3.84
CA ILE A 98 -4.71 -13.71 -5.16
C ILE A 98 -5.06 -15.15 -5.54
N LEU A 99 -5.89 -15.29 -6.56
CA LEU A 99 -6.28 -16.59 -7.11
C LEU A 99 -5.27 -17.00 -8.17
N ALA A 100 -4.73 -18.21 -8.05
CA ALA A 100 -3.75 -18.73 -9.00
C ALA A 100 -3.99 -20.20 -9.32
N GLU A 101 -3.79 -20.56 -10.58
CA GLU A 101 -3.84 -21.93 -11.08
C GLU A 101 -2.57 -22.22 -11.88
N ASN A 102 -1.84 -23.27 -11.51
CA ASN A 102 -0.59 -23.66 -12.15
C ASN A 102 0.47 -22.54 -12.26
N GLY A 103 0.52 -21.63 -11.28
CA GLY A 103 1.45 -20.49 -11.24
C GLY A 103 1.01 -19.28 -12.06
N ARG A 104 -0.17 -19.32 -12.69
CA ARG A 104 -0.79 -18.19 -13.38
C ARG A 104 -1.85 -17.55 -12.50
N ILE A 105 -1.86 -16.23 -12.43
CA ILE A 105 -2.88 -15.52 -11.67
C ILE A 105 -4.15 -15.44 -12.50
N THR A 106 -5.24 -15.96 -11.93
CA THR A 106 -6.56 -16.04 -12.57
C THR A 106 -7.54 -15.01 -12.03
N GLY A 107 -7.22 -14.36 -10.91
CA GLY A 107 -8.03 -13.27 -10.37
C GLY A 107 -7.42 -12.64 -9.12
N ILE A 108 -7.83 -11.40 -8.86
CA ILE A 108 -7.56 -10.66 -7.63
C ILE A 108 -8.92 -10.25 -7.06
N VAL A 109 -9.13 -10.49 -5.77
CA VAL A 109 -10.41 -10.29 -5.06
C VAL A 109 -10.19 -9.46 -3.79
N ASP A 110 -11.28 -9.08 -3.11
CA ASP A 110 -11.24 -8.32 -1.84
C ASP A 110 -10.80 -6.84 -2.01
N TRP A 111 -11.50 -6.12 -2.90
CA TRP A 111 -11.19 -4.74 -3.30
C TRP A 111 -11.71 -3.66 -2.34
N GLU A 112 -12.13 -4.00 -1.13
CA GLU A 112 -12.75 -3.04 -0.20
C GLU A 112 -11.81 -1.91 0.26
N ASN A 113 -10.50 -2.17 0.26
CA ASN A 113 -9.46 -1.19 0.60
C ASN A 113 -8.93 -0.42 -0.62
N ALA A 114 -9.47 -0.69 -1.82
CA ALA A 114 -8.93 -0.13 -3.05
C ALA A 114 -9.22 1.36 -3.16
N GLY A 115 -8.24 2.10 -3.65
CA GLY A 115 -8.32 3.55 -3.73
C GLY A 115 -7.11 4.17 -4.40
N TRP A 116 -7.06 5.49 -4.41
CA TRP A 116 -5.91 6.25 -4.86
C TRP A 116 -4.99 6.55 -3.69
N PHE A 117 -3.71 6.20 -3.84
CA PHE A 117 -2.68 6.36 -2.83
C PHE A 117 -1.33 6.66 -3.50
N PRO A 118 -0.33 7.15 -2.74
CA PRO A 118 1.06 7.15 -3.20
C PRO A 118 1.48 5.76 -3.68
N GLU A 119 2.24 5.69 -4.77
CA GLU A 119 2.60 4.41 -5.40
C GLU A 119 3.38 3.43 -4.50
N TYR A 120 4.06 3.94 -3.47
CA TYR A 120 4.74 3.14 -2.45
C TYR A 120 3.76 2.46 -1.47
N TRP A 121 2.52 2.95 -1.37
CA TRP A 121 1.57 2.57 -0.33
C TRP A 121 1.21 1.09 -0.41
N GLU A 122 1.00 0.55 -1.61
CA GLU A 122 0.71 -0.87 -1.86
C GLU A 122 1.84 -1.77 -1.31
N TYR A 123 3.10 -1.37 -1.53
CA TYR A 123 4.27 -2.10 -1.06
C TYR A 123 4.35 -2.14 0.46
N THR A 124 4.26 -0.96 1.10
CA THR A 124 4.36 -0.86 2.57
C THR A 124 3.17 -1.50 3.26
N LYS A 125 1.98 -1.40 2.67
CA LYS A 125 0.76 -2.04 3.15
C LYS A 125 0.85 -3.57 3.06
N ALA A 126 1.41 -4.13 1.99
CA ALA A 126 1.65 -5.56 1.90
C ALA A 126 2.60 -6.04 3.01
N HIS A 127 3.69 -5.32 3.28
CA HIS A 127 4.58 -5.61 4.41
C HIS A 127 3.87 -5.57 5.77
N TYR A 128 2.94 -4.63 5.96
CA TYR A 128 2.12 -4.55 7.16
C TYR A 128 1.13 -5.73 7.27
N SER A 129 0.33 -5.99 6.23
CA SER A 129 -0.75 -7.00 6.26
C SER A 129 -0.24 -8.44 6.40
N VAL A 130 0.95 -8.75 5.87
CA VAL A 130 1.52 -10.11 5.88
C VAL A 130 2.92 -10.17 6.49
N ARG A 131 3.15 -9.36 7.53
CA ARG A 131 4.41 -9.23 8.27
C ARG A 131 4.99 -10.53 8.80
N SER A 132 4.21 -11.62 8.89
CA SER A 132 4.68 -12.96 9.33
C SER A 132 5.02 -13.91 8.16
N LEU A 133 4.64 -13.58 6.92
CA LEU A 133 4.85 -14.42 5.74
C LEU A 133 6.16 -14.07 5.03
N MET A 134 7.29 -14.29 5.71
CA MET A 134 8.63 -13.91 5.24
C MET A 134 8.94 -14.34 3.79
N ARG A 135 8.58 -15.58 3.43
CA ARG A 135 8.80 -16.08 2.06
C ARG A 135 7.98 -15.33 1.03
N TRP A 136 6.73 -14.97 1.35
CA TRP A 136 5.91 -14.19 0.43
C TRP A 136 6.47 -12.79 0.24
N LEU A 137 6.91 -12.15 1.33
CA LEU A 137 7.53 -10.83 1.25
C LEU A 137 8.79 -10.86 0.38
N ALA A 138 9.69 -11.81 0.62
CA ALA A 138 10.97 -11.90 -0.10
C ALA A 138 10.82 -12.37 -1.55
N ASP A 139 10.03 -13.43 -1.78
CA ASP A 139 9.95 -14.12 -3.07
C ASP A 139 8.90 -13.48 -3.99
N VAL A 140 7.96 -12.68 -3.46
CA VAL A 140 6.89 -12.05 -4.25
C VAL A 140 6.84 -10.54 -4.07
N VAL A 141 6.54 -10.01 -2.88
CA VAL A 141 6.30 -8.56 -2.72
C VAL A 141 7.54 -7.75 -3.09
N ASP A 142 8.70 -8.09 -2.54
CA ASP A 142 9.98 -7.43 -2.83
C ASP A 142 10.45 -7.65 -4.27
N GLN A 143 9.95 -8.70 -4.95
CA GLN A 143 10.18 -8.90 -6.38
C GLN A 143 9.20 -8.11 -7.23
N VAL A 144 7.98 -7.84 -6.78
CA VAL A 144 7.00 -7.08 -7.56
C VAL A 144 7.33 -5.58 -7.52
N PHE A 145 7.78 -5.07 -6.38
CA PHE A 145 8.10 -3.66 -6.17
C PHE A 145 9.62 -3.47 -6.07
N GLU A 146 10.23 -2.93 -7.14
CA GLU A 146 11.66 -2.61 -7.17
C GLU A 146 11.93 -1.25 -6.51
N GLY A 147 11.63 -1.10 -5.22
CA GLY A 147 11.87 0.18 -4.50
C GLY A 147 11.23 0.31 -3.13
N TYR A 148 11.15 1.57 -2.68
CA TYR A 148 10.39 2.05 -1.52
C TYR A 148 10.84 1.57 -0.12
N ARG A 149 12.13 1.28 0.05
CA ARG A 149 12.67 0.77 1.33
C ARG A 149 12.70 1.86 2.42
N ASP A 150 12.96 3.11 2.06
CA ASP A 150 12.99 4.21 3.04
C ASP A 150 11.56 4.53 3.52
N GLU A 151 10.61 4.52 2.61
CA GLU A 151 9.18 4.62 2.83
C GLU A 151 8.72 3.47 3.74
N LEU A 152 9.14 2.23 3.45
CA LEU A 152 8.84 1.08 4.31
C LEU A 152 9.39 1.25 5.74
N VAL A 153 10.60 1.79 5.90
CA VAL A 153 11.18 2.05 7.22
C VAL A 153 10.34 3.09 7.98
N VAL A 154 9.98 4.19 7.32
CA VAL A 154 9.13 5.25 7.91
C VAL A 154 7.75 4.70 8.28
N GLU A 155 7.10 3.97 7.37
CA GLU A 155 5.77 3.40 7.59
C GLU A 155 5.74 2.37 8.72
N ASN A 156 6.77 1.53 8.83
CA ASN A 156 6.90 0.62 9.97
C ASN A 156 7.08 1.40 11.28
N MET A 157 7.95 2.41 11.29
CA MET A 157 8.15 3.25 12.47
C MET A 157 6.85 3.91 12.92
N LEU A 158 6.09 4.53 12.00
CA LEU A 158 4.82 5.17 12.32
C LEU A 158 3.79 4.14 12.81
N SER A 159 3.68 3.00 12.14
CA SER A 159 2.73 1.95 12.50
C SER A 159 3.02 1.31 13.87
N ASP A 160 4.29 1.07 14.18
CA ASP A 160 4.71 0.46 15.45
C ASP A 160 4.47 1.41 16.65
N LEU A 161 4.42 2.72 16.41
CA LEU A 161 4.07 3.72 17.43
C LEU A 161 2.54 3.84 17.64
N LEU A 162 1.72 3.53 16.63
CA LEU A 162 0.24 3.56 16.74
C LEU A 162 -0.34 2.28 17.34
N SER A 163 0.33 1.14 17.17
CA SER A 163 -0.14 -0.15 17.67
C SER A 163 0.53 -0.47 19.01
N PRO A 164 -0.21 -0.51 20.15
CA PRO A 164 0.40 -0.75 21.46
C PRO A 164 0.74 -2.23 21.75
N PHE A 165 0.79 -3.10 20.73
CA PHE A 165 0.98 -4.55 20.89
C PHE A 165 1.92 -5.14 19.85
#